data_AF-A0A8H7G6L9-F1
#
_entry.id   AF-A0A8H7G6L9-F1
#
_cell.length_a   1.000
_cell.length_b   1.000
_cell.length_c   1.000
_cell.angle_alpha   90.00
_cell.angle_beta   90.00
_cell.angle_gamma   90.00
#
_symmetry.space_group_name_H-M   'P 1'
#
loop_
_entity.id
_entity.type
_entity.pdbx_description
1 polymer ?
#
loop_
_entity_poly.entity_id
_entity_poly.type
_entity_poly.pdbx_seq_one_letter_code
_entity_poly.pdbx_strand_id
1 'polypeptide(L)'
;MGSDQHPPLIHIVRRIRRKPQPVRILITGGWGTTARRLAALLHSEGNASLILTSRHGRVPARFKHECVTFDWFKEETYEGVFGNAYGGVDRVYLVAPPTVEVMKAMKQGVTRFVFLSGSLFDTSTGVYGKVHRYIASLGVDYCVLRPTWFMENLSEAEQLPNIRRENRVYSGAENGRLAWVSADDIVAVAARALMNVKSFNTDVLILGPELLTYDQVADRLSSALGRSIVHVSLPRARFVEHLMRMGFPQEVAEMFADLDTKISQGADDRTSDAIKTITGREPKALADFIEENKSVWMVP
;
A
#
# COMPACT_ATOMS: atom_id res chain seq x y z
N MET A 1 -43.27 57.44 40.70
CA MET A 1 -43.07 57.22 39.24
C MET A 1 -41.67 57.68 38.90
N GLY A 2 -40.73 56.75 38.83
CA GLY A 2 -39.35 56.96 38.41
C GLY A 2 -38.87 55.63 37.88
N SER A 3 -38.83 55.50 36.56
CA SER A 3 -38.62 54.24 35.84
C SER A 3 -37.14 53.87 35.80
N ASP A 4 -36.81 52.75 36.44
CA ASP A 4 -35.57 52.00 36.20
C ASP A 4 -35.56 51.48 34.76
N GLN A 5 -34.51 51.82 34.00
CA GLN A 5 -34.16 51.12 32.76
C GLN A 5 -32.67 50.77 32.79
N HIS A 6 -32.38 49.53 33.18
CA HIS A 6 -31.11 48.89 32.85
C HIS A 6 -31.12 48.44 31.38
N PRO A 7 -30.03 48.62 30.61
CA PRO A 7 -29.95 48.10 29.26
C PRO A 7 -29.79 46.57 29.28
N PRO A 8 -30.32 45.84 28.28
CA PRO A 8 -30.25 44.39 28.26
C PRO A 8 -28.81 43.91 27.96
N LEU A 9 -28.34 42.98 28.80
CA LEU A 9 -27.11 42.22 28.61
C LEU A 9 -27.23 41.36 27.34
N ILE A 10 -26.63 41.79 26.23
CA ILE A 10 -26.44 40.97 25.05
C ILE A 10 -25.41 39.89 25.40
N HIS A 11 -25.88 38.67 25.70
CA HIS A 11 -25.03 37.49 25.81
C HIS A 11 -24.52 37.10 24.41
N ILE A 12 -23.35 37.61 24.04
CA ILE A 12 -22.57 37.07 22.92
C ILE A 12 -22.00 35.72 23.36
N VAL A 13 -22.72 34.64 23.11
CA VAL A 13 -22.15 33.30 23.15
C VAL A 13 -21.22 33.17 21.95
N ARG A 14 -19.93 33.49 22.13
CA ARG A 14 -18.89 33.07 21.18
C ARG A 14 -18.90 31.54 21.14
N ARG A 15 -19.59 30.97 20.16
CA ARG A 15 -19.49 29.55 19.81
C ARG A 15 -18.03 29.33 19.41
N ILE A 16 -17.22 28.82 20.35
CA ILE A 16 -15.87 28.33 20.05
C ILE A 16 -16.09 27.23 19.01
N ARG A 17 -15.83 27.53 17.74
CA ARG A 17 -15.72 26.49 16.71
C ARG A 17 -14.54 25.64 17.12
N ARG A 18 -14.79 24.50 17.79
CA ARG A 18 -13.78 23.46 17.98
C ARG A 18 -13.20 23.19 16.60
N LYS A 19 -11.88 23.34 16.44
CA LYS A 19 -11.22 22.87 15.22
C LYS A 19 -11.63 21.40 15.03
N PRO A 20 -12.02 21.00 13.81
CA PRO A 20 -12.30 19.59 13.54
C PRO A 20 -11.08 18.78 14.00
N GLN A 21 -11.33 17.74 14.79
CA GLN A 21 -10.26 16.85 15.24
C GLN A 21 -9.68 16.14 14.01
N PRO A 22 -8.35 15.98 13.92
CA PRO A 22 -7.74 15.25 12.82
C PRO A 22 -8.24 13.80 12.82
N VAL A 23 -8.43 13.25 11.62
CA VAL A 23 -8.84 11.85 11.46
C VAL A 23 -7.72 10.94 11.95
N ARG A 24 -8.02 9.96 12.81
CA ARG A 24 -7.02 8.98 13.28
C ARG A 24 -6.93 7.81 12.32
N ILE A 25 -5.74 7.63 11.76
CA ILE A 25 -5.46 6.64 10.73
C ILE A 25 -4.48 5.62 11.27
N LEU A 26 -4.93 4.37 11.35
CA LEU A 26 -4.07 3.24 11.59
C LEU A 26 -3.41 2.79 10.29
N ILE A 27 -2.09 2.68 10.26
CA ILE A 27 -1.31 2.17 9.15
C ILE A 27 -0.63 0.87 9.60
N THR A 28 -1.11 -0.27 9.10
CA THR A 28 -0.53 -1.55 9.46
C THR A 28 0.81 -1.77 8.75
N GLY A 29 1.78 -2.39 9.43
CA GLY A 29 3.06 -2.77 8.84
C GLY A 29 3.96 -1.57 8.54
N GLY A 30 4.15 -0.68 9.52
CA GLY A 30 4.74 0.66 9.41
C GLY A 30 6.15 0.78 8.81
N TRP A 31 6.88 -0.32 8.61
CA TRP A 31 8.15 -0.33 7.86
C TRP A 31 8.01 -0.67 6.37
N GLY A 32 6.87 -1.24 5.96
CA GLY A 32 6.63 -1.66 4.59
C GLY A 32 6.74 -0.52 3.59
N THR A 33 7.08 -0.86 2.34
CA THR A 33 7.31 0.05 1.22
C THR A 33 6.22 1.10 1.08
N THR A 34 4.95 0.69 1.09
CA THR A 34 3.80 1.59 0.99
C THR A 34 3.49 2.28 2.32
N ALA A 35 3.54 1.57 3.44
CA ALA A 35 3.19 2.12 4.76
C ALA A 35 4.06 3.34 5.13
N ARG A 36 5.39 3.27 4.95
CA ARG A 36 6.29 4.38 5.27
C ARG A 36 6.09 5.60 4.37
N ARG A 37 5.78 5.38 3.08
CA ARG A 37 5.50 6.43 2.09
C ARG A 37 4.15 7.09 2.35
N LEU A 38 3.13 6.29 2.65
CA LEU A 38 1.80 6.78 3.01
C LEU A 38 1.84 7.62 4.29
N ALA A 39 2.57 7.15 5.31
CA ALA A 39 2.75 7.91 6.54
C ALA A 39 3.45 9.26 6.28
N ALA A 40 4.49 9.28 5.46
CA ALA A 40 5.17 10.51 5.06
C ALA A 40 4.25 11.49 4.34
N LEU A 41 3.44 11.00 3.38
CA LEU A 41 2.49 11.80 2.62
C LEU A 41 1.37 12.37 3.50
N LEU A 42 0.71 11.55 4.32
CA LEU A 42 -0.37 12.01 5.18
C LEU A 42 0.12 12.99 6.27
N HIS A 43 1.34 12.78 6.76
CA HIS A 43 1.95 13.69 7.72
C HIS A 43 2.25 15.07 7.11
N SER A 44 2.72 15.13 5.85
CA SER A 44 2.98 16.42 5.19
C SER A 44 1.71 17.21 4.87
N GLU A 45 0.57 16.53 4.67
CA GLU A 45 -0.73 17.16 4.47
C GLU A 45 -1.36 17.73 5.76
N GLY A 46 -0.92 17.26 6.94
CA GLY A 46 -1.24 17.86 8.24
C GLY A 46 -2.67 17.65 8.78
N ASN A 47 -3.50 16.84 8.10
CA ASN A 47 -4.92 16.66 8.45
C ASN A 47 -5.26 15.30 9.09
N ALA A 48 -4.24 14.50 9.42
CA ALA A 48 -4.40 13.16 10.01
C ALA A 48 -3.51 12.99 11.25
N SER A 49 -4.03 12.25 12.23
CA SER A 49 -3.25 11.70 13.35
C SER A 49 -2.88 10.27 13.00
N LEU A 50 -1.60 9.94 12.95
CA LEU A 50 -1.13 8.63 12.48
C LEU A 50 -0.86 7.68 13.64
N ILE A 51 -1.20 6.41 13.43
CA ILE A 51 -0.85 5.29 14.30
C ILE A 51 -0.18 4.25 13.41
N LEU A 52 1.14 4.10 13.52
CA LEU A 52 1.89 3.12 12.72
C LEU A 52 2.09 1.86 13.56
N THR A 53 1.92 0.68 12.97
CA THR A 53 2.12 -0.56 13.71
C THR A 53 3.40 -1.29 13.34
N SER A 54 4.06 -1.88 14.32
CA SER A 54 5.26 -2.69 14.09
C SER A 54 5.44 -3.76 15.15
N ARG A 55 5.86 -4.97 14.76
CA ARG A 55 6.16 -6.05 15.72
C ARG A 55 7.34 -5.74 16.64
N HIS A 56 8.28 -4.93 16.16
CA HIS A 56 9.56 -4.67 16.83
C HIS A 56 9.87 -3.16 16.95
N GLY A 57 8.84 -2.31 16.86
CA GLY A 57 9.03 -0.85 16.90
C GLY A 57 9.81 -0.26 15.72
N ARG A 58 9.95 -1.03 14.62
CA ARG A 58 10.63 -0.59 13.40
C ARG A 58 9.68 0.25 12.56
N VAL A 59 9.92 1.57 12.55
CA VAL A 59 9.26 2.60 11.74
C VAL A 59 10.31 3.67 11.36
N PRO A 60 10.05 4.56 10.39
CA PRO A 60 10.92 5.71 10.18
C PRO A 60 11.09 6.54 11.46
N ALA A 61 12.30 7.05 11.72
CA ALA A 61 12.64 7.69 13.00
C ALA A 61 11.68 8.84 13.39
N ARG A 62 11.19 9.59 12.40
CA ARG A 62 10.23 10.68 12.59
C ARG A 62 8.86 10.23 13.13
N PHE A 63 8.52 8.94 13.02
CA PHE A 63 7.25 8.36 13.43
C PHE A 63 7.37 7.47 14.68
N LYS A 64 8.49 7.59 15.41
CA LYS A 64 8.77 6.70 16.56
C LYS A 64 7.75 6.87 17.69
N HIS A 65 7.17 8.05 17.85
CA HIS A 65 6.18 8.34 18.89
C HIS A 65 4.76 7.93 18.49
N GLU A 66 4.52 7.78 17.19
CA GLU A 66 3.30 7.30 16.55
C GLU A 66 3.28 5.77 16.39
N CYS A 67 4.38 5.09 16.74
CA CYS A 67 4.53 3.65 16.61
C CYS A 67 3.92 2.91 17.78
N VAL A 68 3.13 1.88 17.46
CA VAL A 68 2.51 0.96 18.41
C VAL A 68 2.98 -0.45 18.13
N THR A 69 3.30 -1.20 19.19
CA THR A 69 3.61 -2.62 19.07
C THR A 69 2.35 -3.37 18.65
N PHE A 70 2.45 -4.10 17.55
CA PHE A 70 1.34 -4.90 17.05
C PHE A 70 1.89 -6.13 16.33
N ASP A 71 1.35 -7.29 16.67
CA ASP A 71 1.65 -8.54 16.02
C ASP A 71 0.36 -9.31 15.83
N TRP A 72 0.01 -9.63 14.57
CA TRP A 72 -1.19 -10.38 14.24
C TRP A 72 -1.28 -11.72 14.97
N PHE A 73 -0.14 -12.31 15.33
CA PHE A 73 -0.07 -13.61 16.01
C PHE A 73 -0.08 -13.50 17.54
N LYS A 74 -0.21 -12.29 18.10
CA LYS A 74 -0.21 -12.04 19.55
C LYS A 74 -1.37 -11.14 19.94
N GLU A 75 -2.49 -11.74 20.33
CA GLU A 75 -3.72 -11.03 20.70
C GLU A 75 -3.51 -10.03 21.84
N GLU A 76 -2.55 -10.26 22.74
CA GLU A 76 -2.21 -9.33 23.81
C GLU A 76 -1.73 -7.96 23.30
N THR A 77 -1.32 -7.87 22.03
CA THR A 77 -0.91 -6.59 21.41
C THR A 77 -2.10 -5.79 20.87
N TYR A 78 -3.29 -6.38 20.81
CA TYR A 78 -4.45 -5.77 20.13
C TYR A 78 -5.06 -4.63 20.94
N GLU A 79 -5.07 -4.73 22.27
CA GLU A 79 -5.57 -3.66 23.16
C GLU A 79 -4.79 -2.35 22.94
N GLY A 80 -3.48 -2.46 22.70
CA GLY A 80 -2.63 -1.31 22.38
C GLY A 80 -3.11 -0.55 21.15
N VAL A 81 -3.68 -1.22 20.15
CA VAL A 81 -4.07 -0.60 18.88
C VAL A 81 -5.57 -0.27 18.82
N PHE A 82 -6.42 -1.22 19.22
CA PHE A 82 -7.88 -1.13 19.08
C PHE A 82 -8.59 -0.76 20.38
N GLY A 83 -7.85 -0.66 21.48
CA GLY A 83 -8.36 -0.09 22.72
C GLY A 83 -8.48 1.44 22.66
N ASN A 84 -8.91 2.03 23.79
CA ASN A 84 -9.13 3.48 23.88
C ASN A 84 -7.85 4.31 24.09
N ALA A 85 -6.66 3.68 24.11
CA ALA A 85 -5.38 4.34 24.40
C ALA A 85 -5.07 5.54 23.48
N TYR A 86 -5.50 5.46 22.21
CA TYR A 86 -5.32 6.53 21.21
C TYR A 86 -6.60 7.34 20.94
N GLY A 87 -7.61 7.20 21.80
CA GLY A 87 -8.94 7.77 21.57
C GLY A 87 -9.73 7.09 20.44
N GLY A 88 -9.32 5.88 20.05
CA GLY A 88 -9.92 5.06 18.99
C GLY A 88 -9.25 5.21 17.62
N VAL A 89 -9.66 4.38 16.67
CA VAL A 89 -9.21 4.38 15.27
C VAL A 89 -10.39 4.70 14.36
N ASP A 90 -10.28 5.74 13.54
CA ASP A 90 -11.38 6.14 12.64
C ASP A 90 -11.27 5.44 11.28
N ARG A 91 -10.05 5.31 10.75
CA ARG A 91 -9.78 4.73 9.42
C ARG A 91 -8.53 3.84 9.45
N VAL A 92 -8.52 2.79 8.64
CA VAL A 92 -7.44 1.80 8.61
C VAL A 92 -6.87 1.67 7.19
N TYR A 93 -5.56 1.84 7.04
CA TYR A 93 -4.79 1.31 5.92
C TYR A 93 -4.30 -0.08 6.27
N LEU A 94 -4.87 -1.09 5.60
CA LEU A 94 -4.64 -2.49 5.87
C LEU A 94 -3.72 -3.10 4.81
N VAL A 95 -2.59 -3.63 5.25
CA VAL A 95 -1.82 -4.63 4.50
C VAL A 95 -2.33 -6.00 4.91
N ALA A 96 -2.36 -6.95 3.97
CA ALA A 96 -3.02 -8.25 4.15
C ALA A 96 -2.73 -8.89 5.52
N PRO A 97 -3.77 -9.12 6.35
CA PRO A 97 -3.62 -9.88 7.59
C PRO A 97 -3.40 -11.36 7.28
N PRO A 98 -2.92 -12.17 8.24
CA PRO A 98 -2.78 -13.62 8.05
C PRO A 98 -4.14 -14.30 7.86
N THR A 99 -5.19 -13.80 8.52
CA THR A 99 -6.56 -14.32 8.41
C THR A 99 -7.59 -13.20 8.47
N VAL A 100 -8.85 -13.50 8.19
CA VAL A 100 -9.95 -12.53 8.34
C VAL A 100 -10.39 -12.40 9.80
N GLU A 101 -10.26 -13.47 10.57
CA GLU A 101 -10.72 -13.57 11.95
C GLU A 101 -10.07 -12.50 12.84
N VAL A 102 -8.77 -12.26 12.65
CA VAL A 102 -8.02 -11.22 13.39
C VAL A 102 -8.54 -9.80 13.11
N MET A 103 -9.21 -9.58 11.98
CA MET A 103 -9.80 -8.28 11.67
C MET A 103 -11.02 -7.93 12.53
N LYS A 104 -11.67 -8.92 13.16
CA LYS A 104 -12.84 -8.69 14.01
C LYS A 104 -12.51 -7.78 15.19
N ALA A 105 -11.28 -7.87 15.70
CA ALA A 105 -10.79 -6.99 16.77
C ALA A 105 -10.71 -5.51 16.35
N MET A 106 -10.56 -5.24 15.05
CA MET A 106 -10.37 -3.89 14.52
C MET A 106 -11.67 -3.15 14.22
N LYS A 107 -12.84 -3.82 14.26
CA LYS A 107 -14.09 -3.24 13.74
C LYS A 107 -14.61 -2.09 14.62
N GLN A 108 -14.33 -2.11 15.91
CA GLN A 108 -14.94 -1.16 16.84
C GLN A 108 -14.44 0.26 16.56
N GLY A 109 -15.36 1.20 16.32
CA GLY A 109 -15.05 2.61 16.05
C GLY A 109 -14.53 2.90 14.63
N VAL A 110 -14.10 1.90 13.88
CA VAL A 110 -13.58 2.09 12.51
C VAL A 110 -14.73 2.38 11.55
N THR A 111 -14.62 3.50 10.86
CA THR A 111 -15.59 3.98 9.87
C THR A 111 -15.14 3.72 8.43
N ARG A 112 -13.86 3.43 8.20
CA ARG A 112 -13.33 3.17 6.86
C ARG A 112 -12.14 2.21 6.82
N PHE A 113 -12.14 1.29 5.85
CA PHE A 113 -10.99 0.45 5.51
C PHE A 113 -10.45 0.77 4.11
N VAL A 114 -9.15 0.94 3.99
CA VAL A 114 -8.44 0.97 2.71
C VAL A 114 -7.48 -0.21 2.69
N PHE A 115 -7.79 -1.22 1.88
CA PHE A 115 -7.07 -2.49 1.85
C PHE A 115 -6.09 -2.53 0.68
N LEU A 116 -4.80 -2.74 0.95
CA LEU A 116 -3.78 -3.03 -0.05
C LEU A 116 -3.85 -4.52 -0.45
N SER A 117 -4.43 -4.77 -1.62
CA SER A 117 -4.47 -6.07 -2.28
C SER A 117 -3.55 -6.09 -3.51
N GLY A 118 -3.96 -6.75 -4.59
CA GLY A 118 -3.26 -6.83 -5.87
C GLY A 118 -4.26 -7.10 -7.00
N SER A 119 -3.88 -6.71 -8.21
CA SER A 119 -4.67 -6.80 -9.44
C SER A 119 -5.18 -8.21 -9.76
N LEU A 120 -4.35 -9.23 -9.52
CA LEU A 120 -4.65 -10.64 -9.80
C LEU A 120 -5.29 -11.40 -8.64
N PHE A 121 -5.49 -10.76 -7.48
CA PHE A 121 -6.27 -11.35 -6.39
C PHE A 121 -7.74 -11.02 -6.59
N ASP A 122 -8.52 -12.03 -6.94
CA ASP A 122 -9.98 -11.93 -7.02
C ASP A 122 -10.65 -12.19 -5.67
N THR A 123 -11.97 -12.03 -5.65
CA THR A 123 -12.80 -12.27 -4.47
C THR A 123 -13.16 -13.75 -4.28
N SER A 124 -12.55 -14.70 -4.98
CA SER A 124 -12.96 -16.13 -4.93
C SER A 124 -12.11 -16.93 -3.95
N THR A 125 -10.79 -16.73 -3.94
CA THR A 125 -9.83 -17.60 -3.23
C THR A 125 -8.85 -16.84 -2.35
N GLY A 126 -8.12 -17.59 -1.51
CA GLY A 126 -7.03 -17.07 -0.67
C GLY A 126 -7.46 -16.09 0.42
N VAL A 127 -6.47 -15.58 1.15
CA VAL A 127 -6.71 -14.60 2.22
C VAL A 127 -7.17 -13.26 1.65
N TYR A 128 -6.60 -12.81 0.52
CA TYR A 128 -6.98 -11.56 -0.13
C TYR A 128 -8.46 -11.53 -0.50
N GLY A 129 -8.96 -12.55 -1.21
CA GLY A 129 -10.37 -12.60 -1.58
C GLY A 129 -11.31 -12.69 -0.38
N LYS A 130 -10.91 -13.40 0.68
CA LYS A 130 -11.68 -13.42 1.95
C LYS A 130 -11.73 -12.03 2.59
N VAL A 131 -10.62 -11.28 2.61
CA VAL A 131 -10.56 -9.91 3.14
C VAL A 131 -11.42 -8.96 2.33
N HIS A 132 -11.42 -9.05 0.99
CA HIS A 132 -12.30 -8.24 0.13
C HIS A 132 -13.77 -8.40 0.53
N ARG A 133 -14.24 -9.65 0.56
CA ARG A 133 -15.63 -9.98 0.92
C ARG A 133 -15.96 -9.54 2.35
N TYR A 134 -15.03 -9.76 3.27
CA TYR A 134 -15.24 -9.38 4.66
C TYR A 134 -15.42 -7.87 4.81
N ILE A 135 -14.50 -7.07 4.27
CA ILE A 135 -14.58 -5.61 4.33
C ILE A 135 -15.87 -5.09 3.70
N ALA A 136 -16.24 -5.59 2.52
CA ALA A 136 -17.50 -5.22 1.86
C ALA A 136 -18.74 -5.56 2.71
N SER A 137 -18.67 -6.62 3.53
CA SER A 137 -19.78 -7.02 4.41
C SER A 137 -19.88 -6.23 5.72
N LEU A 138 -18.90 -5.39 6.06
CA LEU A 138 -18.84 -4.72 7.37
C LEU A 138 -19.88 -3.60 7.56
N GLY A 139 -20.46 -3.08 6.46
CA GLY A 139 -21.38 -1.94 6.48
C GLY A 139 -20.69 -0.59 6.76
N VAL A 140 -19.38 -0.52 6.54
CA VAL A 140 -18.57 0.70 6.69
C VAL A 140 -17.98 1.10 5.34
N ASP A 141 -17.49 2.33 5.22
CA ASP A 141 -16.84 2.76 3.98
C ASP A 141 -15.61 1.89 3.69
N TYR A 142 -15.35 1.64 2.41
CA TYR A 142 -14.14 0.92 2.02
C TYR A 142 -13.57 1.30 0.66
N CYS A 143 -12.31 0.95 0.47
CA CYS A 143 -11.69 0.88 -0.84
C CYS A 143 -10.68 -0.26 -0.85
N VAL A 144 -10.75 -1.13 -1.86
CA VAL A 144 -9.70 -2.13 -2.09
C VAL A 144 -8.77 -1.61 -3.18
N LEU A 145 -7.52 -1.38 -2.81
CA LEU A 145 -6.46 -1.00 -3.73
C LEU A 145 -5.90 -2.27 -4.38
N ARG A 146 -5.95 -2.35 -5.71
CA ARG A 146 -5.51 -3.51 -6.49
C ARG A 146 -4.38 -3.11 -7.46
N PRO A 147 -3.18 -2.82 -6.93
CA PRO A 147 -2.03 -2.52 -7.75
C PRO A 147 -1.54 -3.74 -8.54
N THR A 148 -0.88 -3.48 -9.67
CA THR A 148 0.00 -4.41 -10.38
C THR A 148 1.35 -4.59 -9.66
N TRP A 149 2.37 -5.08 -10.37
CA TRP A 149 3.74 -5.21 -9.89
C TRP A 149 4.38 -3.85 -9.60
N PHE A 150 5.04 -3.77 -8.45
CA PHE A 150 5.63 -2.52 -7.99
C PHE A 150 6.95 -2.30 -8.71
N MET A 151 7.22 -1.08 -9.15
CA MET A 151 8.55 -0.71 -9.64
C MET A 151 9.60 -0.92 -8.53
N GLU A 152 9.23 -0.73 -7.26
CA GLU A 152 10.07 -0.97 -6.09
C GLU A 152 10.51 -2.42 -5.92
N ASN A 153 9.90 -3.39 -6.62
CA ASN A 153 10.42 -4.75 -6.66
C ASN A 153 11.83 -4.79 -7.29
N LEU A 154 12.11 -3.86 -8.21
CA LEU A 154 13.41 -3.68 -8.86
C LEU A 154 14.44 -3.02 -7.94
N SER A 155 14.04 -2.05 -7.11
CA SER A 155 14.96 -1.19 -6.35
C SER A 155 15.06 -1.48 -4.86
N GLU A 156 14.08 -2.18 -4.26
CA GLU A 156 13.98 -2.38 -2.81
C GLU A 156 13.75 -3.84 -2.39
N ALA A 157 13.35 -4.73 -3.30
CA ALA A 157 12.92 -6.08 -2.97
C ALA A 157 13.68 -7.17 -3.75
N GLU A 158 12.98 -8.23 -4.18
CA GLU A 158 13.57 -9.48 -4.65
C GLU A 158 14.44 -9.33 -5.90
N GLN A 159 14.17 -8.38 -6.79
CA GLN A 159 15.00 -8.24 -8.01
C GLN A 159 16.29 -7.45 -7.75
N LEU A 160 16.34 -6.60 -6.73
CA LEU A 160 17.52 -5.77 -6.42
C LEU A 160 18.82 -6.59 -6.31
N PRO A 161 18.91 -7.67 -5.51
CA PRO A 161 20.16 -8.45 -5.42
C PRO A 161 20.52 -9.09 -6.76
N ASN A 162 19.56 -9.56 -7.55
CA ASN A 162 19.79 -10.18 -8.86
C ASN A 162 20.35 -9.16 -9.86
N ILE A 163 19.76 -7.96 -9.90
CA ILE A 163 20.21 -6.87 -10.77
C ILE A 163 21.62 -6.42 -10.38
N ARG A 164 21.90 -6.28 -9.08
CA ARG A 164 23.22 -5.84 -8.61
C ARG A 164 24.32 -6.87 -8.83
N ARG A 165 24.07 -8.14 -8.49
CA ARG A 165 25.11 -9.18 -8.43
C ARG A 165 25.27 -9.94 -9.73
N GLU A 166 24.19 -10.13 -10.47
CA GLU A 166 24.15 -11.05 -11.61
C GLU A 166 23.86 -10.35 -12.93
N ASN A 167 23.52 -9.06 -12.90
CA ASN A 167 22.94 -8.35 -14.05
C ASN A 167 21.69 -9.06 -14.61
N ARG A 168 20.83 -9.56 -13.72
CA ARG A 168 19.66 -10.34 -14.14
C ARG A 168 18.38 -9.87 -13.47
N VAL A 169 17.29 -10.00 -14.22
CA VAL A 169 15.92 -9.97 -13.69
C VAL A 169 15.32 -11.35 -13.93
N TYR A 170 14.73 -11.97 -12.92
CA TYR A 170 14.16 -13.31 -13.03
C TYR A 170 12.63 -13.25 -12.98
N SER A 171 11.94 -13.98 -13.84
CA SER A 171 10.49 -14.17 -13.75
C SER A 171 10.11 -15.58 -14.20
N GLY A 172 8.90 -16.02 -13.86
CA GLY A 172 8.20 -17.14 -14.50
C GLY A 172 7.13 -16.69 -15.48
N ALA A 173 7.17 -15.43 -15.92
CA ALA A 173 6.08 -14.77 -16.64
C ALA A 173 6.22 -14.82 -18.18
N GLU A 174 7.27 -15.46 -18.71
CA GLU A 174 7.53 -15.56 -20.14
C GLU A 174 7.42 -14.19 -20.85
N ASN A 175 6.56 -14.09 -21.88
CA ASN A 175 6.29 -12.85 -22.63
C ASN A 175 5.08 -12.06 -22.08
N GLY A 176 4.61 -12.39 -20.87
CA GLY A 176 3.50 -11.72 -20.25
C GLY A 176 3.80 -10.23 -19.99
N ARG A 177 2.78 -9.40 -20.17
CA ARG A 177 2.88 -7.93 -20.01
C ARG A 177 2.21 -7.48 -18.73
N LEU A 178 2.82 -6.50 -18.08
CA LEU A 178 2.33 -5.88 -16.85
C LEU A 178 2.50 -4.37 -16.92
N ALA A 179 1.54 -3.66 -16.33
CA ALA A 179 1.62 -2.22 -16.12
C ALA A 179 2.35 -1.92 -14.80
N TRP A 180 3.69 -1.88 -14.82
CA TRP A 180 4.51 -1.66 -13.61
C TRP A 180 4.18 -0.33 -12.93
N VAL A 181 3.81 -0.36 -11.64
CA VAL A 181 3.30 0.80 -10.91
C VAL A 181 4.24 1.24 -9.80
N SER A 182 4.43 2.54 -9.58
CA SER A 182 5.23 3.02 -8.45
C SER A 182 4.44 2.96 -7.14
N ALA A 183 5.11 2.61 -6.04
CA ALA A 183 4.55 2.70 -4.70
C ALA A 183 4.10 4.12 -4.35
N ASP A 184 4.72 5.16 -4.92
CA ASP A 184 4.30 6.56 -4.73
C ASP A 184 2.90 6.83 -5.32
N ASP A 185 2.59 6.21 -6.46
CA ASP A 185 1.25 6.30 -7.06
C ASP A 185 0.22 5.51 -6.27
N ILE A 186 0.59 4.32 -5.78
CA ILE A 186 -0.26 3.50 -4.91
C ILE A 186 -0.64 4.29 -3.65
N VAL A 187 0.34 4.90 -2.97
CA VAL A 187 0.04 5.63 -1.73
C VAL A 187 -0.68 6.95 -1.98
N ALA A 188 -0.53 7.55 -3.16
CA ALA A 188 -1.32 8.71 -3.55
C ALA A 188 -2.80 8.37 -3.68
N VAL A 189 -3.13 7.26 -4.34
CA VAL A 189 -4.51 6.74 -4.40
C VAL A 189 -4.99 6.35 -3.00
N ALA A 190 -4.15 5.68 -2.20
CA ALA A 190 -4.48 5.30 -0.82
C ALA A 190 -4.81 6.52 0.05
N ALA A 191 -4.03 7.59 -0.04
CA ALA A 191 -4.27 8.84 0.69
C ALA A 191 -5.62 9.46 0.32
N ARG A 192 -5.97 9.48 -0.98
CA ARG A 192 -7.30 9.94 -1.44
C ARG A 192 -8.43 9.04 -0.92
N ALA A 193 -8.28 7.72 -1.02
CA ALA A 193 -9.27 6.77 -0.50
C ALA A 193 -9.47 6.93 1.02
N LEU A 194 -8.38 7.16 1.76
CA LEU A 194 -8.42 7.40 3.19
C LEU A 194 -9.06 8.74 3.53
N MET A 195 -8.73 9.83 2.82
CA MET A 195 -9.03 11.19 3.26
C MET A 195 -10.28 11.83 2.63
N ASN A 196 -10.68 11.41 1.43
CA ASN A 196 -11.82 11.99 0.74
C ASN A 196 -13.09 11.94 1.59
N VAL A 197 -13.94 12.97 1.46
CA VAL A 197 -15.21 13.03 2.20
C VAL A 197 -16.09 11.82 1.87
N LYS A 198 -16.25 11.53 0.57
CA LYS A 198 -16.92 10.31 0.11
C LYS A 198 -15.89 9.21 -0.17
N SER A 199 -16.17 8.02 0.34
CA SER A 199 -15.42 6.81 -0.02
C SER A 199 -15.74 6.37 -1.45
N PHE A 200 -14.85 5.61 -2.06
CA PHE A 200 -15.09 4.98 -3.36
C PHE A 200 -16.05 3.79 -3.24
N ASN A 201 -16.04 3.09 -2.11
CA ASN A 201 -16.90 1.93 -1.82
C ASN A 201 -16.84 0.86 -2.92
N THR A 202 -15.64 0.65 -3.45
CA THR A 202 -15.33 -0.27 -4.54
C THR A 202 -13.84 -0.61 -4.59
N ASP A 203 -13.48 -1.49 -5.52
CA ASP A 203 -12.12 -1.84 -5.88
C ASP A 203 -11.54 -0.83 -6.87
N VAL A 204 -10.27 -0.47 -6.70
CA VAL A 204 -9.53 0.40 -7.63
C VAL A 204 -8.33 -0.35 -8.17
N LEU A 205 -8.30 -0.59 -9.48
CA LEU A 205 -7.12 -1.09 -10.18
C LEU A 205 -6.10 0.06 -10.30
N ILE A 206 -4.87 -0.18 -9.85
CA ILE A 206 -3.81 0.86 -9.82
C ILE A 206 -2.66 0.39 -10.69
N LEU A 207 -2.66 0.86 -11.94
CA LEU A 207 -1.78 0.35 -12.99
C LEU A 207 -0.82 1.45 -13.45
N GLY A 208 0.43 1.08 -13.72
CA GLY A 208 1.39 2.01 -14.32
C GLY A 208 1.00 2.47 -15.73
N PRO A 209 1.72 3.47 -16.28
CA PRO A 209 1.39 4.03 -17.59
C PRO A 209 1.70 3.09 -18.77
N GLU A 210 2.61 2.13 -18.59
CA GLU A 210 3.21 1.37 -19.69
C GLU A 210 3.03 -0.14 -19.47
N LEU A 211 2.49 -0.84 -20.46
CA LEU A 211 2.47 -2.31 -20.50
C LEU A 211 3.81 -2.83 -21.01
N LEU A 212 4.55 -3.52 -20.14
CA LEU A 212 5.91 -3.97 -20.43
C LEU A 212 6.08 -5.47 -20.12
N THR A 213 6.86 -6.15 -20.96
CA THR A 213 7.42 -7.47 -20.61
C THR A 213 8.64 -7.29 -19.70
N TYR A 214 9.06 -8.37 -19.03
CA TYR A 214 10.31 -8.37 -18.27
C TYR A 214 11.55 -8.12 -19.14
N ASP A 215 11.55 -8.54 -20.41
CA ASP A 215 12.63 -8.21 -21.36
C ASP A 215 12.75 -6.69 -21.57
N GLN A 216 11.62 -6.01 -21.79
CA GLN A 216 11.60 -4.55 -21.97
C GLN A 216 12.03 -3.80 -20.71
N VAL A 217 11.73 -4.34 -19.52
CA VAL A 217 12.24 -3.81 -18.25
C VAL A 217 13.75 -3.96 -18.16
N ALA A 218 14.28 -5.13 -18.52
CA ALA A 218 15.71 -5.40 -18.54
C ALA A 218 16.46 -4.51 -19.55
N ASP A 219 15.89 -4.26 -20.73
CA ASP A 219 16.44 -3.34 -21.74
C ASP A 219 16.52 -1.90 -21.25
N ARG A 220 15.48 -1.42 -20.56
CA ARG A 220 15.44 -0.07 -19.98
C ARG A 220 16.46 0.09 -18.85
N LEU A 221 16.56 -0.92 -17.98
CA LEU A 221 17.61 -0.97 -16.95
C LEU A 221 19.00 -0.99 -17.57
N SER A 222 19.20 -1.78 -18.63
CA SER A 222 20.48 -1.87 -19.34
C SER A 222 20.91 -0.52 -19.91
N SER A 223 19.97 0.13 -20.60
CA SER A 223 20.18 1.44 -21.22
C SER A 223 20.53 2.50 -20.18
N ALA A 224 19.79 2.55 -19.06
CA ALA A 224 20.03 3.52 -18.01
C ALA A 224 21.35 3.27 -17.27
N LEU A 225 21.67 2.01 -16.95
CA LEU A 225 22.84 1.65 -16.14
C LEU A 225 24.15 1.50 -16.94
N GLY A 226 24.08 1.49 -18.28
CA GLY A 226 25.26 1.34 -19.13
C GLY A 226 25.93 -0.03 -19.02
N ARG A 227 25.19 -1.06 -18.59
CA ARG A 227 25.65 -2.46 -18.50
C ARG A 227 24.53 -3.40 -18.93
N SER A 228 24.88 -4.54 -19.53
CA SER A 228 23.88 -5.52 -20.01
C SER A 228 23.18 -6.20 -18.84
N ILE A 229 21.88 -5.95 -18.69
CA ILE A 229 20.96 -6.64 -17.79
C ILE A 229 20.02 -7.50 -18.61
N VAL A 230 19.92 -8.78 -18.25
CA VAL A 230 19.17 -9.76 -19.03
C VAL A 230 18.01 -10.30 -18.20
N HIS A 231 16.83 -10.38 -18.82
CA HIS A 231 15.72 -11.13 -18.26
C HIS A 231 15.94 -12.63 -18.45
N VAL A 232 15.81 -13.39 -17.37
CA VAL A 232 15.86 -14.85 -17.38
C VAL A 232 14.48 -15.39 -17.00
N SER A 233 13.73 -15.81 -18.02
CA SER A 233 12.47 -16.53 -17.85
C SER A 233 12.75 -17.97 -17.39
N LEU A 234 12.22 -18.33 -16.22
CA LEU A 234 12.37 -19.65 -15.62
C LEU A 234 11.04 -20.43 -15.71
N PRO A 235 11.07 -21.73 -16.04
CA PRO A 235 9.90 -22.58 -15.87
C PRO A 235 9.41 -22.53 -14.42
N ARG A 236 8.08 -22.61 -14.21
CA ARG A 236 7.43 -22.47 -12.89
C ARG A 236 8.19 -23.17 -11.75
N ALA A 237 8.53 -24.45 -11.92
CA ALA A 237 9.24 -25.22 -10.89
C ALA A 237 10.62 -24.62 -10.53
N ARG A 238 11.38 -24.15 -11.53
CA ARG A 238 12.69 -23.50 -11.31
C ARG A 238 12.55 -22.11 -10.72
N PHE A 239 11.47 -21.41 -11.04
CA PHE A 239 11.16 -20.12 -10.43
C PHE A 239 10.83 -20.27 -8.94
N VAL A 240 10.02 -21.28 -8.56
CA VAL A 240 9.78 -21.62 -7.15
C VAL A 240 11.09 -21.90 -6.41
N GLU A 241 11.94 -22.76 -6.97
CA GLU A 241 13.25 -23.05 -6.38
C GLU A 241 14.13 -21.79 -6.25
N HIS A 242 14.10 -20.89 -7.25
CA HIS A 242 14.85 -19.63 -7.21
C HIS A 242 14.38 -18.75 -6.05
N LEU A 243 13.06 -18.53 -5.91
CA LEU A 243 12.49 -17.74 -4.81
C LEU A 243 12.80 -18.37 -3.44
N MET A 244 12.71 -19.69 -3.31
CA MET A 244 13.08 -20.37 -2.06
C MET A 244 14.56 -20.16 -1.70
N ARG A 245 15.48 -20.17 -2.67
CA ARG A 245 16.90 -19.85 -2.44
C ARG A 245 17.11 -18.40 -2.02
N MET A 246 16.20 -17.50 -2.38
CA MET A 246 16.18 -16.12 -1.89
C MET A 246 15.60 -15.96 -0.48
N GLY A 247 15.16 -17.06 0.14
CA GLY A 247 14.65 -17.10 1.52
C GLY A 247 13.14 -16.99 1.64
N PHE A 248 12.38 -17.05 0.54
CA PHE A 248 10.92 -17.10 0.60
C PHE A 248 10.45 -18.47 1.12
N PRO A 249 9.46 -18.52 2.03
CA PRO A 249 8.77 -19.76 2.37
C PRO A 249 8.15 -20.40 1.12
N GLN A 250 8.08 -21.74 1.08
CA GLN A 250 7.60 -22.48 -0.09
C GLN A 250 6.22 -22.02 -0.56
N GLU A 251 5.25 -21.87 0.34
CA GLU A 251 3.89 -21.43 0.00
C GLU A 251 3.88 -20.04 -0.67
N VAL A 252 4.77 -19.14 -0.24
CA VAL A 252 4.91 -17.80 -0.83
C VAL A 252 5.59 -17.88 -2.20
N ALA A 253 6.61 -18.73 -2.35
CA ALA A 253 7.28 -18.96 -3.62
C ALA A 253 6.33 -19.57 -4.67
N GLU A 254 5.52 -20.55 -4.27
CA GLU A 254 4.48 -21.15 -5.12
C GLU A 254 3.42 -20.12 -5.52
N MET A 255 2.96 -19.29 -4.58
CA MET A 255 2.02 -18.21 -4.87
C MET A 255 2.59 -17.23 -5.92
N PHE A 256 3.84 -16.78 -5.80
CA PHE A 256 4.47 -15.92 -6.80
C PHE A 256 4.61 -16.60 -8.15
N ALA A 257 4.97 -17.88 -8.18
CA ALA A 257 5.07 -18.63 -9.44
C ALA A 257 3.71 -18.83 -10.13
N ASP A 258 2.62 -18.98 -9.36
CA ASP A 258 1.27 -19.04 -9.91
C ASP A 258 0.80 -17.69 -10.44
N LEU A 259 1.17 -16.59 -9.78
CA LEU A 259 0.93 -15.24 -10.27
C LEU A 259 1.65 -14.99 -11.60
N ASP A 260 2.94 -15.31 -11.68
CA ASP A 260 3.72 -15.20 -12.91
C ASP A 260 3.16 -16.08 -14.04
N THR A 261 2.67 -17.28 -13.73
CA THR A 261 1.99 -18.14 -14.72
C THR A 261 0.70 -17.49 -15.25
N LYS A 262 -0.08 -16.80 -14.41
CA LYS A 262 -1.25 -16.05 -14.88
C LYS A 262 -0.85 -14.87 -15.77
N ILE A 263 0.27 -14.21 -15.46
CA ILE A 263 0.79 -13.10 -16.26
C ILE A 263 1.23 -13.58 -17.65
N SER A 264 1.91 -14.73 -17.74
CA SER A 264 2.29 -15.31 -19.04
C SER A 264 1.08 -15.62 -19.93
N GLN A 265 -0.08 -15.83 -19.31
CA GLN A 265 -1.37 -16.06 -19.97
C GLN A 265 -2.17 -14.76 -20.23
N GLY A 266 -1.60 -13.59 -19.95
CA GLY A 266 -2.22 -12.28 -20.22
C GLY A 266 -3.24 -11.82 -19.17
N ALA A 267 -3.28 -12.41 -17.97
CA ALA A 267 -4.28 -12.09 -16.96
C ALA A 267 -4.25 -10.63 -16.44
N ASP A 268 -3.15 -9.90 -16.69
CA ASP A 268 -2.99 -8.50 -16.30
C ASP A 268 -2.55 -7.57 -17.45
N ASP A 269 -2.77 -8.01 -18.69
CA ASP A 269 -2.46 -7.24 -19.90
C ASP A 269 -3.53 -6.17 -20.17
N ARG A 270 -3.54 -5.13 -19.34
CA ARG A 270 -4.54 -4.05 -19.33
C ARG A 270 -3.98 -2.76 -18.78
N THR A 271 -4.62 -1.65 -19.15
CA THR A 271 -4.29 -0.30 -18.66
C THR A 271 -5.42 0.27 -17.81
N SER A 272 -5.12 1.32 -17.05
CA SER A 272 -6.10 2.06 -16.25
C SER A 272 -5.69 3.52 -16.14
N ASP A 273 -6.68 4.40 -16.09
CA ASP A 273 -6.51 5.84 -15.85
C ASP A 273 -6.75 6.23 -14.37
N ALA A 274 -6.97 5.24 -13.49
CA ALA A 274 -7.40 5.48 -12.11
C ALA A 274 -6.45 6.39 -11.32
N ILE A 275 -5.13 6.28 -11.51
CA ILE A 275 -4.15 7.15 -10.85
C ILE A 275 -4.40 8.61 -11.24
N LYS A 276 -4.54 8.90 -12.53
CA LYS A 276 -4.81 10.25 -13.03
C LYS A 276 -6.17 10.75 -12.58
N THR A 277 -7.21 9.94 -12.72
CA THR A 277 -8.58 10.29 -12.36
C THR A 277 -8.73 10.58 -10.85
N ILE A 278 -8.06 9.81 -9.99
CA ILE A 278 -8.18 9.95 -8.53
C ILE A 278 -7.22 11.01 -7.97
N THR A 279 -6.00 11.08 -8.48
CA THR A 279 -4.94 11.93 -7.89
C THR A 279 -4.72 13.24 -8.63
N GLY A 280 -5.19 13.35 -9.88
CA GLY A 280 -4.96 14.48 -10.77
C GLY A 280 -3.56 14.53 -11.38
N ARG A 281 -2.72 13.51 -11.16
CA ARG A 281 -1.33 13.44 -11.64
C ARG A 281 -1.16 12.28 -12.60
N GLU A 282 -0.29 12.46 -13.59
CA GLU A 282 0.11 11.34 -14.45
C GLU A 282 0.86 10.30 -13.61
N PRO A 283 0.63 8.99 -13.85
CA PRO A 283 1.36 7.94 -13.16
C PRO A 283 2.84 7.93 -13.57
N LYS A 284 3.71 7.54 -12.65
CA LYS A 284 5.16 7.56 -12.86
C LYS A 284 5.56 6.57 -13.95
N ALA A 285 6.32 7.03 -14.96
CA ALA A 285 6.88 6.17 -15.98
C ALA A 285 8.06 5.36 -15.44
N LEU A 286 8.32 4.17 -16.01
CA LEU A 286 9.41 3.32 -15.54
C LEU A 286 10.77 3.97 -15.78
N ALA A 287 10.92 4.74 -16.86
CA ALA A 287 12.17 5.45 -17.16
C ALA A 287 12.53 6.47 -16.07
N ASP A 288 11.55 7.27 -15.62
CA ASP A 288 11.74 8.26 -14.56
C ASP A 288 12.09 7.57 -13.24
N PHE A 289 11.39 6.48 -12.91
CA PHE A 289 11.70 5.68 -11.73
C PHE A 289 13.13 5.13 -11.76
N ILE A 290 13.59 4.59 -12.89
CA ILE A 290 14.94 4.05 -13.03
C ILE A 290 15.99 5.16 -12.84
N GLU A 291 15.79 6.33 -13.45
CA GLU A 291 16.75 7.42 -13.33
C GLU A 291 16.82 7.96 -11.89
N GLU A 292 15.68 8.15 -11.22
CA GLU A 292 15.61 8.60 -9.82
C GLU A 292 16.30 7.63 -8.85
N ASN A 293 16.21 6.32 -9.12
CA ASN A 293 16.71 5.27 -8.21
C ASN A 293 18.04 4.68 -8.65
N LYS A 294 18.65 5.19 -9.73
CA LYS A 294 19.81 4.62 -10.41
C LYS A 294 20.92 4.14 -9.47
N SER A 295 21.21 4.95 -8.45
CA SER A 295 22.28 4.72 -7.47
C SER A 295 22.13 3.40 -6.70
N VAL A 296 20.92 2.86 -6.53
CA VAL A 296 20.72 1.60 -5.78
C VAL A 296 21.29 0.38 -6.50
N TRP A 297 21.39 0.45 -7.83
CA TRP A 297 21.92 -0.62 -8.67
C TRP A 297 23.38 -0.42 -9.06
N MET A 298 23.93 0.77 -8.79
CA MET A 298 25.36 1.02 -8.96
C MET A 298 26.10 0.27 -7.85
N VAL A 299 26.82 -0.78 -8.23
CA VAL A 299 27.78 -1.44 -7.35
C VAL A 299 29.02 -0.53 -7.29
N PRO A 300 29.61 -0.27 -6.10
CA PRO A 300 30.92 0.35 -6.02
C PRO A 300 31.99 -0.43 -6.79
#